data_AF-A0A495XE58-F1
#
_entry.id   AF-A0A495XE58-F1
#
_cell.length_a   1.000
_cell.length_b   1.000
_cell.length_c   1.000
_cell.angle_alpha   90.00
_cell.angle_beta   90.00
_cell.angle_gamma   90.00
#
_symmetry.space_group_name_H-M   'P 1'
#
loop_
_entity.id
_entity.type
_entity.pdbx_description
1 polymer ?
#
loop_
_entity_poly.entity_id
_entity_poly.type
_entity_poly.pdbx_seq_one_letter_code
_entity_poly.pdbx_strand_id
1 'polypeptide(L)'
;MARPGVTPPPRWIDVSRWLWIGSAVVGLGRFLVQLADREMLISELRKQQPALSQDELDAAASGGVVFGLLLGGLLVLVYALLANRMAQGRNWARVVLTVFGAAGVFLGVVRLIAVGSGMAAAFGLVIRPADLVFGAITMVLDCAALVLMYLPSVSSHFAVSRTPVRGT
;
A
#
# COMPACT_ATOMS: atom_id res chain seq x y z
N MET A 1 25.04 29.71 15.23
CA MET A 1 25.33 28.48 14.45
C MET A 1 24.04 28.01 13.80
N ALA A 2 23.84 28.29 12.51
CA ALA A 2 22.65 27.83 11.78
C ALA A 2 22.79 26.32 11.52
N ARG A 3 21.76 25.53 11.88
CA ARG A 3 21.69 24.12 11.48
C ARG A 3 21.77 24.05 9.94
N PRO A 4 22.55 23.13 9.33
CA PRO A 4 22.56 22.95 7.89
C PRO A 4 21.11 22.81 7.42
N GLY A 5 20.67 23.77 6.59
CA GLY A 5 19.26 23.92 6.25
C GLY A 5 18.72 22.64 5.64
N VAL A 6 17.69 22.07 6.27
CA VAL A 6 16.87 21.03 5.64
C VAL A 6 16.21 21.72 4.45
N THR A 7 16.77 21.58 3.25
CA THR A 7 16.10 22.03 2.04
C THR A 7 14.80 21.24 1.91
N PRO A 8 13.63 21.91 1.88
CA PRO A 8 12.36 21.22 1.75
C PRO A 8 12.35 20.38 0.47
N PRO A 9 11.69 19.19 0.48
CA PRO A 9 11.66 18.34 -0.69
C PRO A 9 11.06 19.08 -1.89
N PRO A 10 11.51 18.78 -3.12
CA PRO A 10 10.88 19.32 -4.32
C PRO A 10 9.36 19.05 -4.30
N ARG A 11 8.56 20.00 -4.78
CA ARG A 11 7.08 19.93 -4.71
C ARG A 11 6.52 18.59 -5.19
N TRP A 12 7.03 18.05 -6.30
CA TRP A 12 6.56 16.77 -6.85
C TRP A 12 6.92 15.56 -5.99
N ILE A 13 8.04 15.61 -5.27
CA ILE A 13 8.42 14.59 -4.28
C ILE A 13 7.49 14.66 -3.07
N ASP A 14 7.12 15.86 -2.64
CA ASP A 14 6.19 16.02 -1.53
C ASP A 14 4.79 15.51 -1.87
N VAL A 15 4.31 15.80 -3.08
CA VAL A 15 3.04 15.23 -3.59
C VAL A 15 3.13 13.70 -3.67
N SER A 16 4.20 13.15 -4.25
CA SER A 16 4.41 11.68 -4.30
C SER A 16 4.41 11.05 -2.90
N ARG A 17 5.04 11.69 -1.91
CA ARG A 17 5.01 11.25 -0.51
C ARG A 17 3.59 11.11 0.02
N TRP A 18 2.75 12.13 -0.20
CA TRP A 18 1.36 12.10 0.26
C TRP A 18 0.50 11.09 -0.51
N LEU A 19 0.78 10.85 -1.79
CA LEU A 19 0.10 9.80 -2.56
C LEU A 19 0.40 8.40 -2.03
N TRP A 20 1.66 8.10 -1.65
CA TRP A 20 2.00 6.83 -1.01
C TRP A 20 1.29 6.62 0.31
N ILE A 21 1.24 7.66 1.15
CA ILE A 21 0.52 7.63 2.42
C ILE A 21 -0.99 7.45 2.18
N GLY A 22 -1.55 8.22 1.25
CA GLY A 22 -2.96 8.13 0.85
C GLY A 22 -3.32 6.74 0.34
N SER A 23 -2.48 6.14 -0.50
CA SER A 23 -2.66 4.77 -1.00
C SER A 23 -2.72 3.75 0.14
N ALA A 24 -1.79 3.84 1.10
CA ALA A 24 -1.80 2.97 2.28
C ALA A 24 -3.06 3.17 3.15
N VAL A 25 -3.52 4.41 3.31
CA VAL A 25 -4.76 4.72 4.05
C VAL A 25 -6.00 4.19 3.34
N VAL A 26 -6.08 4.30 2.01
CA VAL A 26 -7.17 3.71 1.22
C VAL A 26 -7.16 2.19 1.33
N GLY A 27 -5.97 1.57 1.27
CA GLY A 27 -5.80 0.13 1.50
C GLY A 27 -6.26 -0.30 2.88
N LEU A 28 -5.93 0.48 3.92
CA LEU A 28 -6.42 0.25 5.28
C LEU A 28 -7.95 0.40 5.35
N GLY A 29 -8.52 1.44 4.74
CA GLY A 29 -9.98 1.64 4.70
C GLY A 29 -10.71 0.46 4.05
N ARG A 30 -10.19 -0.03 2.92
CA ARG A 30 -10.67 -1.26 2.27
C ARG A 30 -10.61 -2.45 3.22
N PHE A 31 -9.48 -2.65 3.88
CA PHE A 31 -9.29 -3.74 4.84
C PHE A 31 -10.29 -3.65 6.00
N LEU A 32 -10.52 -2.45 6.55
CA LEU A 32 -11.49 -2.24 7.62
C LEU A 32 -12.93 -2.50 7.19
N VAL A 33 -13.31 -2.11 5.96
CA VAL A 33 -14.62 -2.44 5.39
C VAL A 33 -14.81 -3.96 5.28
N GLN A 34 -13.76 -4.67 4.88
CA GLN A 34 -13.79 -6.14 4.82
C GLN A 34 -13.88 -6.75 6.22
N LEU A 35 -13.20 -6.16 7.21
CA LEU A 35 -13.19 -6.62 8.60
C LEU A 35 -14.50 -6.35 9.34
N ALA A 36 -15.21 -5.29 8.95
CA ALA A 36 -16.53 -4.94 9.49
C ALA A 36 -17.63 -5.92 9.03
N ASP A 37 -17.39 -6.68 7.95
CA ASP A 37 -18.30 -7.72 7.46
C ASP A 37 -18.17 -8.99 8.30
N ARG A 38 -18.66 -8.91 9.55
CA ARG A 38 -18.51 -9.94 10.58
C ARG A 38 -19.19 -11.26 10.19
N GLU A 39 -20.33 -11.20 9.53
CA GLU A 39 -21.06 -12.40 9.07
C GLU A 39 -20.24 -13.16 8.03
N MET A 40 -19.65 -12.45 7.06
CA MET A 40 -18.76 -13.05 6.07
C MET A 40 -17.56 -13.72 6.78
N LEU A 41 -16.92 -13.02 7.72
CA LEU A 41 -15.80 -13.55 8.50
C LEU A 41 -16.14 -14.82 9.28
N ILE A 42 -17.25 -14.83 10.02
CA ILE A 42 -17.67 -15.99 10.80
C ILE A 42 -18.06 -17.14 9.88
N SER A 43 -18.76 -16.86 8.77
CA SER A 43 -19.14 -17.90 7.80
C SER A 43 -17.91 -18.56 7.17
N GLU A 44 -16.86 -17.79 6.89
CA GLU A 44 -15.63 -18.28 6.30
C GLU A 44 -14.79 -19.06 7.33
N LEU A 45 -14.71 -18.56 8.57
CA LEU A 45 -14.08 -19.28 9.68
C LEU A 45 -14.77 -20.60 9.95
N ARG A 46 -16.11 -20.68 9.89
CA ARG A 46 -16.86 -21.92 10.03
C ARG A 46 -16.55 -22.93 8.92
N LYS A 47 -16.41 -22.48 7.68
CA LYS A 47 -16.02 -23.37 6.57
C LYS A 47 -14.62 -23.95 6.77
N GLN A 48 -13.70 -23.15 7.30
CA GLN A 48 -12.31 -23.55 7.53
C GLN A 48 -12.13 -24.37 8.82
N GLN A 49 -12.91 -24.07 9.86
CA GLN A 49 -12.81 -24.64 11.20
C GLN A 49 -14.22 -25.07 11.69
N PRO A 50 -14.80 -26.12 11.10
CA PRO A 50 -16.16 -26.56 11.43
C PRO A 50 -16.29 -27.15 12.86
N ALA A 51 -15.17 -27.48 13.50
CA ALA A 51 -15.13 -28.05 14.84
C ALA A 51 -15.25 -27.01 15.97
N LEU A 52 -15.10 -25.72 15.67
CA LEU A 52 -15.21 -24.65 16.66
C LEU A 52 -16.66 -24.37 17.04
N SER A 53 -16.90 -24.17 18.33
CA SER A 53 -18.16 -23.66 18.87
C SER A 53 -18.43 -22.22 18.40
N GLN A 54 -19.68 -21.77 18.53
CA GLN A 54 -20.05 -20.38 18.20
C GLN A 54 -19.25 -19.37 19.02
N ASP A 55 -19.04 -19.63 20.31
CA ASP A 55 -18.32 -18.74 21.21
C ASP A 55 -16.83 -18.63 20.82
N GLU A 56 -16.21 -19.73 20.39
CA GLU A 56 -14.84 -19.74 19.89
C GLU A 56 -14.71 -18.98 18.56
N LEU A 57 -15.69 -19.11 17.66
CA LEU A 57 -15.73 -18.36 16.40
C LEU A 57 -15.89 -16.85 16.65
N ASP A 58 -16.74 -16.47 17.60
CA ASP A 58 -16.96 -15.08 17.99
C ASP A 58 -15.70 -14.47 18.63
N ALA A 59 -15.02 -15.23 19.49
CA ALA A 59 -13.76 -14.84 20.08
C ALA A 59 -12.64 -14.71 19.03
N ALA A 60 -12.53 -15.67 18.10
CA ALA A 60 -11.57 -15.65 17.01
C ALA A 60 -11.80 -14.47 16.05
N ALA A 61 -13.06 -14.19 15.69
CA ALA A 61 -13.42 -13.04 14.87
C ALA A 61 -13.01 -11.73 15.56
N SER A 62 -13.32 -11.58 16.86
CA SER A 62 -12.97 -10.39 17.64
C SER A 62 -11.45 -10.21 17.78
N GLY A 63 -10.72 -11.30 18.05
CA GLY A 63 -9.26 -11.29 18.09
C GLY A 63 -8.63 -10.94 16.73
N GLY A 64 -9.19 -11.50 15.65
CA GLY A 64 -8.78 -11.21 14.27
C GLY A 64 -9.00 -9.74 13.89
N VAL A 65 -10.09 -9.12 14.36
CA VAL A 65 -10.36 -7.69 14.15
C VAL A 65 -9.27 -6.83 14.80
N VAL A 66 -8.96 -7.07 16.08
CA VAL A 66 -7.94 -6.31 16.82
C VAL A 66 -6.56 -6.51 16.19
N PHE A 67 -6.18 -7.75 15.92
CA PHE A 67 -4.91 -8.06 15.25
C PHE A 67 -4.81 -7.39 13.88
N GLY A 68 -5.89 -7.47 13.09
CA GLY A 68 -5.99 -6.82 11.79
C GLY A 68 -5.80 -5.32 11.88
N LEU A 69 -6.43 -4.66 12.85
CA LEU A 69 -6.29 -3.21 13.06
C LEU A 69 -4.85 -2.82 13.42
N LEU A 70 -4.20 -3.58 14.30
CA LEU A 70 -2.80 -3.35 14.67
C LEU A 70 -1.87 -3.53 13.47
N LEU A 71 -2.05 -4.60 12.71
CA LEU A 71 -1.24 -4.88 11.52
C LEU A 71 -1.47 -3.83 10.43
N GLY A 72 -2.73 -3.46 10.18
CA GLY A 72 -3.09 -2.42 9.21
C GLY A 72 -2.50 -1.06 9.58
N GLY A 73 -2.59 -0.66 10.86
CA GLY A 73 -1.97 0.55 11.37
C GLY A 73 -0.44 0.53 11.24
N LEU A 74 0.19 -0.60 11.55
CA LEU A 74 1.63 -0.80 11.36
C LEU A 74 2.03 -0.65 9.89
N LEU A 75 1.27 -1.22 8.96
CA LEU A 75 1.55 -1.09 7.53
C LEU A 75 1.47 0.36 7.04
N VAL A 76 0.46 1.12 7.48
CA VAL A 76 0.37 2.56 7.18
C VAL A 76 1.58 3.32 7.74
N LEU A 77 2.00 3.01 8.97
CA LEU A 77 3.21 3.58 9.59
C LEU A 77 4.46 3.26 8.79
N VAL A 78 4.64 2.02 8.34
CA VAL A 78 5.78 1.59 7.51
C VAL A 78 5.77 2.34 6.19
N TYR A 79 4.64 2.44 5.50
CA TYR A 79 4.52 3.21 4.25
C TYR A 79 4.83 4.70 4.45
N ALA A 80 4.31 5.30 5.53
CA ALA A 80 4.62 6.69 5.87
C ALA A 80 6.11 6.88 6.17
N LEU A 81 6.75 5.94 6.88
CA LEU A 81 8.19 5.97 7.12
C LEU A 81 8.98 5.88 5.80
N LEU A 82 8.65 4.95 4.91
CA LEU A 82 9.29 4.82 3.61
C LEU A 82 9.11 6.08 2.75
N ALA A 83 7.89 6.62 2.68
CA ALA A 83 7.57 7.83 1.93
C ALA A 83 8.34 9.05 2.48
N ASN A 84 8.46 9.17 3.80
CA ASN A 84 9.28 10.21 4.43
C ASN A 84 10.78 10.03 4.15
N ARG A 85 11.29 8.79 4.15
CA ARG A 85 12.69 8.50 3.83
C ARG A 85 13.01 8.78 2.36
N MET A 86 12.07 8.47 1.47
CA MET A 86 12.12 8.82 0.06
C MET A 86 12.14 10.34 -0.13
N ALA A 87 11.27 11.09 0.55
CA ALA A 87 11.25 12.56 0.47
C ALA A 87 12.56 13.20 0.94
N GLN A 88 13.27 12.55 1.88
CA GLN A 88 14.60 12.95 2.33
C GLN A 88 15.73 12.60 1.33
N GLY A 89 15.41 12.16 0.11
CA GLY A 89 16.39 11.89 -0.96
C GLY A 89 17.04 10.50 -0.89
N ARG A 90 16.57 9.59 -0.03
CA ARG A 90 17.17 8.25 0.11
C ARG A 90 16.76 7.34 -1.05
N ASN A 91 17.73 6.98 -1.89
CA ASN A 91 17.51 6.11 -3.06
C ASN A 91 16.96 4.72 -2.73
N TRP A 92 17.36 4.10 -1.61
CA TRP A 92 16.87 2.77 -1.25
C TRP A 92 15.36 2.78 -0.98
N ALA A 93 14.85 3.80 -0.29
CA ALA A 93 13.42 3.92 0.03
C ALA A 93 12.60 4.11 -1.25
N ARG A 94 13.13 4.88 -2.21
CA ARG A 94 12.57 5.02 -3.54
C ARG A 94 12.45 3.66 -4.26
N VAL A 95 13.53 2.88 -4.30
CA VAL A 95 13.52 1.55 -4.94
C VAL A 95 12.50 0.62 -4.27
N VAL A 96 12.44 0.59 -2.94
CA VAL A 96 11.47 -0.23 -2.19
C VAL A 96 10.04 0.16 -2.53
N LEU A 97 9.71 1.45 -2.53
CA LEU A 97 8.38 1.93 -2.93
C LEU A 97 8.07 1.59 -4.39
N THR A 98 9.06 1.63 -5.27
CA THR A 98 8.88 1.21 -6.68
C THR A 98 8.52 -0.26 -6.79
N VAL A 99 9.20 -1.13 -6.07
CA VAL A 99 8.91 -2.58 -6.10
C VAL A 99 7.49 -2.85 -5.61
N PHE A 100 7.12 -2.30 -4.45
CA PHE A 100 5.77 -2.49 -3.91
C PHE A 100 4.68 -1.86 -4.78
N GLY A 101 4.91 -0.63 -5.25
CA GLY A 101 4.01 0.08 -6.13
C GLY A 101 3.79 -0.61 -7.46
N ALA A 102 4.88 -1.02 -8.13
CA ALA A 102 4.80 -1.72 -9.40
C ALA A 102 4.10 -3.08 -9.25
N ALA A 103 4.37 -3.82 -8.17
CA ALA A 103 3.66 -5.06 -7.88
C ALA A 103 2.17 -4.81 -7.62
N GLY A 104 1.81 -3.78 -6.85
CA GLY A 104 0.43 -3.39 -6.58
C GLY A 104 -0.32 -3.03 -7.87
N VAL A 105 0.28 -2.20 -8.72
CA VAL A 105 -0.27 -1.81 -10.02
C VAL A 105 -0.42 -3.04 -10.93
N PHE A 106 0.59 -3.89 -11.02
CA PHE A 106 0.54 -5.12 -11.83
C PHE A 106 -0.62 -6.03 -11.39
N LEU A 107 -0.74 -6.31 -10.10
CA LEU A 107 -1.83 -7.11 -9.55
C LEU A 107 -3.20 -6.46 -9.79
N GLY A 108 -3.29 -5.13 -9.68
CA GLY A 108 -4.49 -4.36 -10.00
C GLY A 108 -4.92 -4.53 -11.47
N VAL A 109 -3.97 -4.43 -12.40
CA VAL A 109 -4.22 -4.63 -13.83
C VAL A 109 -4.65 -6.07 -14.12
N VAL A 110 -3.95 -7.07 -13.57
CA VAL A 110 -4.32 -8.49 -13.72
C VAL A 110 -5.75 -8.74 -13.23
N ARG A 111 -6.11 -8.15 -12.08
CA ARG A 111 -7.46 -8.25 -11.53
C ARG A 111 -8.50 -7.63 -12.47
N LEU A 112 -8.24 -6.44 -13.02
CA LEU A 112 -9.15 -5.77 -13.96
C LEU A 112 -9.34 -6.58 -15.24
N ILE A 113 -8.26 -7.17 -15.78
CA ILE A 113 -8.34 -8.06 -16.95
C ILE A 113 -9.19 -9.27 -16.62
N ALA A 114 -8.96 -9.94 -15.49
CA ALA A 114 -9.72 -11.13 -15.08
C ALA A 114 -11.22 -10.83 -14.93
N VAL A 115 -11.58 -9.65 -14.43
CA VAL A 115 -12.98 -9.21 -14.33
C VAL A 115 -13.56 -8.90 -15.71
N GLY A 116 -12.85 -8.09 -16.50
CA GLY A 116 -13.32 -7.66 -17.82
C GLY A 116 -13.47 -8.79 -18.83
N SER A 117 -12.68 -9.86 -18.71
CA SER A 117 -12.78 -11.05 -19.57
C SER A 117 -13.74 -12.11 -19.07
N GLY A 118 -14.33 -11.95 -17.87
CA GLY A 118 -15.17 -12.97 -17.23
C GLY A 118 -14.40 -14.14 -16.60
N MET A 119 -13.06 -14.15 -16.67
CA MET A 119 -12.22 -15.22 -16.11
C MET A 119 -12.15 -15.21 -14.57
N ALA A 120 -12.58 -14.13 -13.90
CA ALA A 120 -12.54 -14.05 -12.45
C ALA A 120 -13.18 -15.26 -11.75
N ALA A 121 -14.32 -15.73 -12.25
CA ALA A 121 -15.01 -16.92 -11.72
C ALA A 121 -14.21 -18.21 -11.96
N ALA A 122 -13.53 -18.33 -13.10
CA ALA A 122 -12.69 -19.50 -13.43
C ALA A 122 -11.48 -19.64 -12.49
N PHE A 123 -11.02 -18.54 -11.91
CA PHE A 123 -9.96 -18.52 -10.89
C PHE A 123 -10.49 -18.56 -9.45
N GLY A 124 -11.80 -18.74 -9.25
CA GLY A 124 -12.42 -18.74 -7.92
C GLY A 124 -12.36 -17.38 -7.20
N LEU A 125 -12.15 -16.28 -7.94
CA LEU A 125 -12.04 -14.96 -7.36
C LEU A 125 -13.43 -14.37 -7.09
N VAL A 126 -13.80 -14.29 -5.82
CA VAL A 126 -14.97 -13.52 -5.38
C VAL A 126 -14.60 -12.04 -5.38
N ILE A 127 -15.20 -11.26 -6.28
CA ILE A 127 -14.88 -9.84 -6.46
C ILE A 127 -16.12 -9.02 -6.16
N ARG A 128 -16.07 -8.24 -5.07
CA ARG A 128 -17.16 -7.33 -4.71
C ARG A 128 -17.00 -6.00 -5.48
N PRO A 129 -18.08 -5.29 -5.82
CA PRO A 129 -17.98 -3.99 -6.47
C PRO A 129 -17.12 -2.98 -5.69
N ALA A 130 -17.25 -2.96 -4.37
CA ALA A 130 -16.42 -2.12 -3.50
C ALA A 130 -14.92 -2.44 -3.66
N ASP A 131 -14.55 -3.71 -3.82
CA ASP A 131 -13.16 -4.08 -4.01
C ASP A 131 -12.56 -3.56 -5.31
N LEU A 132 -13.37 -3.46 -6.37
CA LEU A 132 -12.94 -2.89 -7.64
C LEU A 132 -12.70 -1.40 -7.50
N VAL A 133 -13.60 -0.69 -6.81
CA VAL A 133 -13.46 0.75 -6.57
C VAL A 133 -12.23 1.06 -5.73
N PHE A 134 -12.06 0.40 -4.58
CA PHE A 134 -10.88 0.58 -3.74
C PHE A 134 -9.60 0.20 -4.50
N GLY A 135 -9.60 -0.92 -5.23
CA GLY A 135 -8.45 -1.36 -6.01
C GLY A 135 -8.07 -0.38 -7.11
N ALA A 136 -9.05 0.17 -7.83
CA ALA A 136 -8.82 1.16 -8.89
C ALA A 136 -8.26 2.47 -8.31
N ILE A 137 -8.80 2.96 -7.19
CA ILE A 137 -8.28 4.16 -6.51
C ILE A 137 -6.83 3.95 -6.07
N THR A 138 -6.54 2.85 -5.36
CA THR A 138 -5.17 2.51 -4.93
C THR A 138 -4.22 2.43 -6.13
N MET A 139 -4.62 1.75 -7.21
CA MET A 139 -3.79 1.62 -8.41
C MET A 139 -3.49 2.97 -9.06
N VAL A 140 -4.48 3.87 -9.15
CA VAL A 140 -4.28 5.22 -9.71
C VAL A 140 -3.34 6.04 -8.83
N LEU A 141 -3.50 5.96 -7.49
CA LEU A 141 -2.61 6.64 -6.54
C LEU A 141 -1.17 6.13 -6.67
N ASP A 142 -0.97 4.82 -6.74
CA ASP A 142 0.36 4.20 -6.89
C ASP A 142 1.01 4.59 -8.22
N CYS A 143 0.26 4.55 -9.34
CA CYS A 143 0.73 5.01 -10.64
C CYS A 143 1.17 6.48 -10.60
N ALA A 144 0.35 7.36 -10.05
CA ALA A 144 0.69 8.78 -9.94
C ALA A 144 1.90 9.01 -9.03
N ALA A 145 1.97 8.30 -7.90
CA ALA A 145 3.09 8.38 -6.96
C ALA A 145 4.41 7.95 -7.62
N LEU A 146 4.39 6.84 -8.37
CA LEU A 146 5.53 6.33 -9.14
C LEU A 146 5.98 7.35 -10.19
N VAL A 147 5.07 7.85 -11.02
CA VAL A 147 5.40 8.82 -12.08
C VAL A 147 6.05 10.08 -11.50
N LEU A 148 5.46 10.65 -10.45
CA LEU A 148 6.00 11.86 -9.81
C LEU A 148 7.37 11.63 -9.16
N MET A 149 7.60 10.42 -8.63
CA MET A 149 8.86 10.05 -7.99
C MET A 149 10.04 9.92 -8.98
N TYR A 150 9.75 9.67 -10.26
CA TYR A 150 10.74 9.51 -11.33
C TYR A 150 10.77 10.67 -12.34
N LEU A 151 10.04 11.74 -12.09
CA LEU A 151 9.99 12.88 -12.99
C LEU A 151 11.40 13.49 -13.18
N PRO A 152 11.82 13.86 -14.41
CA PRO A 152 13.17 14.37 -14.66
C PRO A 152 13.53 15.59 -13.80
N SER A 153 12.53 16.45 -13.51
CA SER A 153 12.67 17.67 -12.70
C SER A 153 13.10 17.42 -11.25
N VAL A 154 12.93 16.20 -10.73
CA VAL A 154 13.28 15.83 -9.35
C VAL A 154 14.38 14.76 -9.27
N SER A 155 14.90 14.31 -10.41
CA SER A 155 15.93 13.27 -10.49
C SER A 155 17.26 13.67 -9.82
N SER A 156 17.62 14.95 -9.87
CA SER A 156 18.81 15.52 -9.22
C SER A 156 18.77 15.41 -7.70
N HIS A 157 17.59 15.48 -7.08
CA HIS A 157 17.38 15.33 -5.63
C HIS A 157 17.93 14.00 -5.08
N PHE A 158 17.96 12.98 -5.93
CA PHE A 158 18.43 11.64 -5.59
C PHE A 158 19.85 11.35 -6.07
N ALA A 159 20.46 12.22 -6.88
CA ALA A 159 21.79 12.01 -7.45
C ALA A 159 22.93 12.42 -6.50
N VAL A 160 22.65 13.32 -5.55
CA VAL A 160 23.65 13.92 -4.63
C VAL A 160 24.31 12.88 -3.70
N SER A 161 23.74 11.69 -3.53
CA SER A 161 24.30 10.63 -2.67
C SER A 161 25.52 9.90 -3.25
N ARG A 162 25.97 10.22 -4.47
CA ARG A 162 27.15 9.64 -5.12
C ARG A 162 28.28 10.68 -5.22
N THR A 163 28.91 11.04 -4.10
CA THR A 163 30.19 11.74 -4.18
C THR A 163 31.27 10.70 -4.48
N PRO A 164 31.99 10.77 -5.62
CA PRO A 164 33.10 9.86 -5.88
C PRO A 164 34.21 10.17 -4.88
N VAL A 165 34.72 9.16 -4.19
CA VAL A 165 36.04 9.26 -3.57
C VAL A 165 37.03 9.42 -4.73
N ARG A 166 37.40 10.65 -5.06
CA ARG A 166 38.55 10.92 -5.92
C ARG A 166 39.79 10.50 -5.11
N GLY A 167 40.18 9.24 -5.27
CA GLY A 167 41.49 8.75 -4.91
C GLY A 167 42.53 9.41 -5.81
N THR A 168 43.51 10.00 -5.14
CA THR A 168 44.78 10.57 -5.61
C THR A 168 45.56 9.68 -6.55
#